data_AF-A0A0R3X0E7-F1
#
_entry.id   AF-A0A0R3X0E7-F1
#
_cell.length_a   1.000
_cell.length_b   1.000
_cell.length_c   1.000
_cell.angle_alpha   90.00
_cell.angle_beta   90.00
_cell.angle_gamma   90.00
#
_symmetry.space_group_name_H-M   'P 1'
#
loop_
_entity.id
_entity.type
_entity.pdbx_description
1 polymer ?
#
loop_
_entity_poly.entity_id
_entity_poly.type
_entity_poly.pdbx_seq_one_letter_code
_entity_poly.pdbx_strand_id
1 'polypeptide(L)'
;MKLLDNLQLETLTVRLSRCSRRYALDVKIESYSCKMVTEEKRQFKKLLAKLLDEGLQPSFLKLSSSRTLRGYRDLTGSSLDREAFRMSTFQAEPDVNPQSLSRSRNVSCYSEGGSADSQPKPSHPFISAKELFCLMSTITLSFDSTYDFLDKTSEDFCLEPELAIVRNYISHFCSIYVDKYEALAPKLWSTIDAEIVPHRCVIYSYKPNHSTDPYSRRCLASFNYFFFNRNLKRILFFSLCVLNETPVDDSYGDMQDIF
;
A
#
# COMPACT_ATOMS: atom_id res chain seq x y z
N MET A 1 -12.96 5.01 -7.62
CA MET A 1 -12.59 5.25 -6.21
C MET A 1 -12.72 6.74 -5.97
N LYS A 2 -12.91 7.20 -4.74
CA LYS A 2 -13.03 8.65 -4.46
C LYS A 2 -12.03 9.07 -3.39
N LEU A 3 -11.19 10.08 -3.68
CA LEU A 3 -10.34 10.73 -2.69
C LEU A 3 -11.21 11.34 -1.57
N LEU A 4 -10.76 11.16 -0.34
CA LEU A 4 -11.39 11.68 0.87
C LEU A 4 -10.47 12.75 1.45
N ASP A 5 -10.94 13.99 1.47
CA ASP A 5 -10.18 15.12 1.98
C ASP A 5 -9.89 14.94 3.47
N ASN A 6 -8.62 15.10 3.85
CA ASN A 6 -8.20 15.05 5.23
C ASN A 6 -7.01 15.99 5.43
N LEU A 7 -7.31 17.17 5.97
CA LEU A 7 -6.34 18.23 6.19
C LEU A 7 -5.13 17.81 7.04
N GLN A 8 -5.31 16.88 7.98
CA GLN A 8 -4.20 16.38 8.81
C GLN A 8 -3.23 15.53 7.97
N LEU A 9 -3.75 14.70 7.06
CA LEU A 9 -2.93 13.91 6.13
C LEU A 9 -2.24 14.80 5.10
N GLU A 10 -2.94 15.81 4.56
CA GLU A 10 -2.36 16.79 3.63
C GLU A 10 -1.22 17.57 4.28
N THR A 11 -1.44 18.05 5.52
CA THR A 11 -0.40 18.76 6.29
C THR A 11 0.82 17.87 6.53
N LEU A 12 0.62 16.60 6.87
CA LEU A 12 1.71 15.63 7.05
C LEU A 12 2.44 15.33 5.74
N THR A 13 1.71 15.23 4.64
CA THR A 13 2.27 15.02 3.29
C THR A 13 3.21 16.16 2.93
N VAL A 14 2.72 17.41 2.98
CA VAL A 14 3.52 18.61 2.67
C VAL A 14 4.75 18.69 3.58
N ARG A 15 4.58 18.40 4.88
CA ARG A 15 5.68 18.42 5.82
C ARG A 15 6.74 17.39 5.47
N LEU A 16 6.35 16.13 5.26
CA LEU A 16 7.29 15.04 4.94
C LEU A 16 8.03 15.28 3.62
N SER A 17 7.37 15.82 2.59
CA SER A 17 8.01 16.15 1.31
C SER A 17 9.15 17.17 1.45
N ARG A 18 9.11 18.00 2.50
CA ARG A 18 10.13 19.03 2.79
C ARG A 18 11.08 18.63 3.91
N CYS A 19 10.93 17.44 4.49
CA CYS A 19 11.75 16.97 5.61
C CYS A 19 13.02 16.24 5.15
N SER A 20 13.68 16.72 4.10
CA SER A 20 15.00 16.24 3.71
C SER A 20 15.81 17.37 3.11
N ARG A 21 17.03 17.58 3.61
CA ARG A 21 18.00 18.52 3.05
C ARG A 21 18.80 17.95 1.89
N ARG A 22 18.84 16.61 1.77
CA ARG A 22 19.71 15.91 0.82
C ARG A 22 18.96 15.36 -0.39
N TYR A 23 17.68 15.06 -0.22
CA TYR A 23 16.89 14.35 -1.21
C TYR A 23 15.60 15.11 -1.53
N ALA A 24 15.24 15.17 -2.81
CA ALA A 24 13.90 15.56 -3.21
C ALA A 24 12.95 14.38 -2.92
N LEU A 25 11.89 14.63 -2.15
CA LEU A 25 10.94 13.60 -1.74
C LEU A 25 9.55 13.88 -2.36
N ASP A 26 9.04 12.91 -3.10
CA ASP A 26 7.63 12.84 -3.49
C ASP A 26 6.90 11.97 -2.47
N VAL A 27 5.98 12.57 -1.72
CA VAL A 27 5.23 11.91 -0.65
C VAL A 27 3.75 12.02 -0.94
N LYS A 28 3.02 10.92 -0.74
CA LYS A 28 1.56 10.88 -0.84
C LYS A 28 1.00 10.13 0.35
N ILE A 29 0.16 10.80 1.15
CA ILE A 29 -0.61 10.17 2.22
C ILE A 29 -2.08 10.53 2.00
N GLU A 30 -2.79 9.64 1.33
CA GLU A 30 -4.09 9.92 0.74
C GLU A 30 -5.11 8.85 1.16
N SER A 31 -6.34 9.27 1.45
CA SER A 31 -7.42 8.37 1.87
C SER A 31 -8.46 8.23 0.75
N TYR A 32 -8.87 7.00 0.44
CA TYR A 32 -9.77 6.70 -0.67
C TYR A 32 -10.95 5.83 -0.23
N SER A 33 -12.15 6.20 -0.65
CA SER A 33 -13.35 5.37 -0.54
C SER A 33 -13.41 4.34 -1.65
N CYS A 34 -13.65 3.08 -1.26
CA CYS A 34 -13.79 1.93 -2.17
C CYS A 34 -15.19 1.75 -2.74
N LYS A 35 -16.10 2.71 -2.54
CA LYS A 35 -17.43 2.68 -3.15
C LYS A 35 -17.30 2.89 -4.66
N MET A 36 -17.83 1.94 -5.44
CA MET A 36 -17.88 2.04 -6.90
C MET A 36 -19.14 2.79 -7.33
N VAL A 37 -19.00 3.81 -8.17
CA VAL A 37 -20.13 4.44 -8.88
C VAL A 37 -20.22 3.90 -10.31
N THR A 38 -21.05 4.50 -11.15
CA THR A 38 -21.39 3.94 -12.48
C THR A 38 -20.16 3.69 -13.35
N GLU A 39 -19.20 4.62 -13.35
CA GLU A 39 -18.02 4.51 -14.20
C GLU A 39 -17.06 3.41 -13.71
N GLU A 40 -16.79 3.31 -12.41
CA GLU A 40 -15.95 2.24 -11.87
C GLU A 40 -16.60 0.88 -12.01
N LYS A 41 -17.93 0.79 -11.94
CA LYS A 41 -18.65 -0.47 -12.24
C LYS A 41 -18.41 -0.91 -13.70
N ARG A 42 -18.36 0.03 -14.63
CA ARG A 42 -18.06 -0.23 -16.05
C ARG A 42 -16.61 -0.71 -16.21
N GLN A 43 -15.65 -0.02 -15.60
CA GLN A 43 -14.23 -0.41 -15.63
C GLN A 43 -13.99 -1.76 -14.97
N PHE A 44 -14.64 -2.04 -13.83
CA PHE A 44 -14.54 -3.33 -13.14
C PHE A 44 -15.07 -4.49 -14.00
N LYS A 45 -16.18 -4.30 -14.73
CA LYS A 45 -16.67 -5.31 -15.68
C LYS A 45 -15.67 -5.61 -16.80
N LYS A 46 -14.97 -4.58 -17.31
CA LYS A 46 -13.90 -4.76 -18.31
C LYS A 46 -12.74 -5.57 -17.75
N LEU A 47 -12.31 -5.28 -16.52
CA LEU A 47 -11.27 -6.06 -15.85
C LEU A 47 -11.69 -7.53 -15.70
N LEU A 48 -12.93 -7.80 -15.29
CA LEU A 48 -13.43 -9.18 -15.19
C LEU A 48 -13.40 -9.91 -16.54
N ALA A 49 -13.83 -9.26 -17.62
CA ALA A 49 -13.77 -9.84 -18.95
C ALA A 49 -12.32 -10.18 -19.35
N LYS A 50 -11.39 -9.24 -19.15
CA LYS A 50 -9.95 -9.46 -19.42
C LYS A 50 -9.38 -10.65 -18.65
N LEU A 51 -9.67 -10.74 -17.34
CA LEU A 51 -9.19 -11.85 -16.51
C LEU A 51 -9.75 -13.21 -16.98
N LEU A 52 -11.01 -13.25 -17.39
CA LEU A 52 -11.63 -14.48 -17.90
C LEU A 52 -11.04 -14.89 -19.26
N ASP A 53 -10.77 -13.94 -20.15
CA ASP A 53 -10.11 -14.18 -21.44
C ASP A 53 -8.68 -14.72 -21.26
N GLU A 54 -7.99 -14.29 -20.20
CA GLU A 54 -6.66 -14.80 -19.80
C GLU A 54 -6.73 -16.15 -19.05
N GLY A 55 -7.93 -16.69 -18.82
CA GLY A 55 -8.14 -17.95 -18.10
C GLY A 55 -7.87 -17.86 -16.59
N LEU A 56 -7.84 -16.66 -16.02
CA LEU A 56 -7.58 -16.41 -14.61
C LEU A 56 -8.86 -16.47 -13.78
N GLN A 57 -8.77 -17.01 -12.56
CA GLN A 57 -9.88 -17.05 -11.60
C GLN A 57 -9.99 -15.72 -10.84
N PRO A 58 -11.07 -14.93 -11.02
CA PRO A 58 -11.18 -13.60 -10.41
C PRO A 58 -11.21 -13.59 -8.87
N SER A 59 -11.49 -14.73 -8.24
CA SER A 59 -11.47 -14.87 -6.78
C SER A 59 -10.07 -15.08 -6.20
N PHE A 60 -9.13 -15.62 -7.00
CA PHE A 60 -7.81 -16.06 -6.54
C PHE A 60 -6.70 -15.64 -7.52
N LEU A 61 -6.43 -14.34 -7.60
CA LEU A 61 -5.34 -13.81 -8.40
C LEU A 61 -4.04 -13.84 -7.60
N LYS A 62 -2.97 -14.36 -8.20
CA LYS A 62 -1.66 -14.52 -7.55
C LYS A 62 -0.98 -13.16 -7.37
N LEU A 63 -0.42 -12.94 -6.18
CA LEU A 63 0.42 -11.77 -5.87
C LEU A 63 1.91 -12.10 -5.91
N SER A 64 2.73 -11.07 -6.07
CA SER A 64 4.18 -11.15 -5.90
C SER A 64 4.59 -11.32 -4.43
N SER A 65 5.83 -11.77 -4.22
CA SER A 65 6.45 -11.86 -2.89
C SER A 65 6.58 -10.48 -2.23
N SER A 66 6.39 -10.43 -0.90
CA SER A 66 6.48 -9.22 -0.08
C SER A 66 7.74 -8.38 -0.37
N ARG A 67 7.53 -7.08 -0.59
CA ARG A 67 8.60 -6.09 -0.72
C ARG A 67 9.18 -5.72 0.63
N THR A 68 8.36 -5.67 1.69
CA THR A 68 8.84 -5.35 3.04
C THR A 68 9.86 -6.38 3.53
N LEU A 69 9.60 -7.68 3.35
CA LEU A 69 10.53 -8.73 3.79
C LEU A 69 11.85 -8.70 3.02
N ARG A 70 11.77 -8.48 1.70
CA ARG A 70 12.96 -8.32 0.85
C ARG A 70 13.75 -7.07 1.26
N GLY A 71 13.08 -5.93 1.38
CA GLY A 71 13.69 -4.67 1.77
C GLY A 71 14.30 -4.72 3.17
N TYR A 72 13.70 -5.45 4.11
CA TYR A 72 14.26 -5.66 5.44
C TYR A 72 15.61 -6.40 5.37
N ARG A 73 15.68 -7.46 4.56
CA ARG A 73 16.95 -8.16 4.29
C ARG A 73 17.98 -7.24 3.66
N ASP A 74 17.58 -6.45 2.67
CA ASP A 74 18.47 -5.54 1.96
C ASP A 74 19.03 -4.45 2.91
N LEU A 75 18.23 -3.97 3.87
CA LEU A 75 18.63 -2.95 4.84
C LEU A 75 19.45 -3.49 6.03
N THR A 76 19.11 -4.67 6.54
CA THR A 76 19.69 -5.22 7.78
C THR A 76 20.70 -6.36 7.56
N GLY A 77 20.82 -6.85 6.32
CA GLY A 77 21.58 -8.05 5.99
C GLY A 77 20.98 -9.36 6.50
N SER A 78 19.89 -9.30 7.28
CA SER A 78 19.28 -10.46 7.95
C SER A 78 17.89 -10.76 7.41
N SER A 79 17.54 -12.04 7.30
CA SER A 79 16.16 -12.44 6.98
C SER A 79 15.37 -12.64 8.28
N LEU A 80 14.12 -12.21 8.29
CA LEU A 80 13.17 -12.60 9.33
C LEU A 80 12.84 -14.09 9.18
N ASP A 81 12.83 -14.80 10.30
CA ASP A 81 12.37 -16.19 10.30
C ASP A 81 10.89 -16.25 9.90
N ARG A 82 10.52 -17.27 9.13
CA ARG A 82 9.15 -17.44 8.61
C ARG A 82 8.13 -17.61 9.73
N GLU A 83 8.56 -18.08 10.89
CA GLU A 83 7.73 -18.21 12.09
C GLU A 83 7.63 -16.91 12.91
N ALA A 84 8.52 -15.95 12.66
CA ALA A 84 8.61 -14.71 13.42
C ALA A 84 7.61 -13.62 12.99
N PHE A 85 6.90 -13.81 11.87
CA PHE A 85 5.92 -12.85 11.38
C PHE A 85 4.68 -13.52 10.79
N ARG A 86 3.57 -12.77 10.76
CA ARG A 86 2.37 -13.15 10.02
C ARG A 86 2.09 -12.16 8.89
N MET A 87 1.35 -12.62 7.88
CA MET A 87 0.83 -11.73 6.85
C MET A 87 -0.28 -10.85 7.42
N SER A 88 -0.43 -9.64 6.87
CA SER A 88 -1.44 -8.66 7.31
C SER A 88 -2.89 -9.12 7.19
N THR A 89 -3.17 -10.21 6.48
CA THR A 89 -4.50 -10.82 6.48
C THR A 89 -4.95 -11.25 7.88
N PHE A 90 -4.01 -11.69 8.74
CA PHE A 90 -4.34 -12.18 10.09
C PHE A 90 -4.88 -11.08 11.01
N GLN A 91 -4.30 -9.87 10.95
CA GLN A 91 -4.74 -8.73 11.76
C GLN A 91 -6.06 -8.11 11.26
N ALA A 92 -6.42 -8.35 10.00
CA ALA A 92 -7.63 -7.83 9.38
C ALA A 92 -8.88 -8.67 9.68
N GLU A 93 -8.72 -9.85 10.29
CA GLU A 93 -9.85 -10.70 10.69
C GLU A 93 -10.73 -9.98 11.74
N PRO A 94 -12.05 -10.13 11.69
CA PRO A 94 -12.94 -9.60 12.74
C PRO A 94 -12.64 -10.31 14.07
N ASP A 95 -12.80 -9.60 15.20
CA ASP A 95 -12.60 -10.15 16.54
C ASP A 95 -13.50 -11.38 16.78
N VAL A 96 -12.97 -12.57 16.53
CA VAL A 96 -13.61 -13.82 16.94
C VAL A 96 -13.13 -14.12 18.36
N ASN A 97 -14.10 -14.32 19.26
CA ASN A 97 -13.93 -14.58 20.69
C ASN A 97 -12.69 -15.47 21.01
N PRO A 98 -11.75 -15.01 21.86
CA PRO A 98 -10.47 -15.70 22.08
C PRO A 98 -10.56 -17.09 22.72
N GLN A 99 -11.73 -17.51 23.21
CA GLN A 99 -11.91 -18.85 23.79
C GLN A 99 -11.98 -20.01 22.77
N SER A 100 -12.05 -19.74 21.47
CA SER A 100 -11.98 -20.79 20.44
C SER A 100 -10.58 -21.02 19.83
N LEU A 101 -9.55 -20.31 20.31
CA LEU A 101 -8.21 -20.29 19.70
C LEU A 101 -7.32 -21.50 20.04
N SER A 102 -7.73 -22.42 20.91
CA SER A 102 -6.89 -23.55 21.31
C SER A 102 -6.90 -24.74 20.35
N ARG A 103 -7.75 -24.77 19.30
CA ARG A 103 -7.74 -25.88 18.32
C ARG A 103 -7.91 -25.53 16.85
N SER A 104 -7.98 -24.26 16.46
CA SER A 104 -8.22 -23.91 15.05
C SER A 104 -6.95 -23.44 14.34
N ARG A 105 -6.12 -24.40 13.91
CA ARG A 105 -5.14 -24.15 12.85
C ARG A 105 -5.92 -23.91 11.56
N ASN A 106 -5.77 -22.73 10.98
CA ASN A 106 -6.22 -22.38 9.63
C ASN A 106 -7.73 -22.36 9.38
N VAL A 107 -8.44 -21.34 9.90
CA VAL A 107 -9.79 -20.99 9.41
C VAL A 107 -9.73 -19.62 8.75
N SER A 108 -10.04 -19.60 7.44
CA SER A 108 -10.42 -18.41 6.68
C SER A 108 -11.93 -18.46 6.47
N CYS A 109 -12.62 -17.34 6.72
CA CYS A 109 -14.07 -17.24 6.55
C CYS A 109 -14.46 -16.95 5.10
N TYR A 110 -15.15 -17.90 4.48
CA TYR A 110 -16.39 -17.67 3.73
C TYR A 110 -17.34 -18.81 4.12
N SER A 111 -18.40 -18.47 4.86
CA SER A 111 -19.54 -19.36 5.06
C SER A 111 -20.68 -18.86 4.19
N GLU A 112 -20.78 -19.41 2.98
CA GLU A 112 -22.08 -19.60 2.34
C GLU A 112 -22.38 -21.09 2.41
N GLY A 113 -23.52 -21.43 3.02
CA GLY A 113 -24.01 -22.79 3.07
C GLY A 113 -24.35 -23.28 1.67
N GLY A 114 -23.67 -24.34 1.23
CA GLY A 114 -23.93 -25.01 -0.04
C GLY A 114 -22.87 -26.06 -0.34
N SER A 115 -23.24 -27.32 -0.10
CA SER A 115 -22.57 -28.59 -0.39
C SER A 115 -21.34 -28.62 -1.33
N ALA A 116 -20.31 -29.33 -0.85
CA ALA A 116 -19.32 -30.14 -1.59
C ALA A 116 -18.56 -29.51 -2.78
N ASP A 117 -17.42 -28.87 -2.51
CA ASP A 117 -16.13 -29.19 -3.15
C ASP A 117 -14.99 -28.53 -2.37
N SER A 118 -14.08 -29.32 -1.79
CA SER A 118 -12.94 -28.81 -1.04
C SER A 118 -11.86 -28.30 -2.01
N GLN A 119 -12.02 -27.06 -2.49
CA GLN A 119 -10.99 -26.37 -3.26
C GLN A 119 -9.67 -26.31 -2.46
N PRO A 120 -8.52 -26.61 -3.08
CA PRO A 120 -7.24 -26.63 -2.40
C PRO A 120 -6.88 -25.22 -1.92
N LYS A 121 -6.56 -25.10 -0.63
CA LYS A 121 -6.09 -23.85 -0.03
C LYS A 121 -4.87 -23.36 -0.83
N PRO A 122 -4.90 -22.14 -1.40
CA PRO A 122 -3.82 -21.67 -2.26
C PRO A 122 -2.52 -21.57 -1.48
N SER A 123 -1.44 -22.09 -2.05
CA SER A 123 -0.07 -22.10 -1.49
C SER A 123 0.59 -20.72 -1.46
N HIS A 124 -0.01 -19.74 -2.14
CA HIS A 124 0.55 -18.40 -2.36
C HIS A 124 -0.43 -17.31 -1.90
N PRO A 125 0.08 -16.10 -1.56
CA PRO A 125 -0.78 -14.95 -1.33
C PRO A 125 -1.64 -14.65 -2.55
N PHE A 126 -2.92 -14.39 -2.32
CA PHE A 126 -3.90 -14.11 -3.38
C PHE A 126 -4.69 -12.84 -3.08
N ILE A 127 -5.27 -12.27 -4.14
CA ILE A 127 -6.15 -11.11 -4.09
C ILE A 127 -7.40 -11.38 -4.94
N SER A 128 -8.54 -10.85 -4.51
CA SER A 128 -9.75 -10.88 -5.35
C SER A 128 -9.68 -9.78 -6.42
N ALA A 129 -10.30 -10.00 -7.57
CA ALA A 129 -10.39 -9.01 -8.65
C ALA A 129 -10.98 -7.67 -8.18
N LYS A 130 -11.90 -7.72 -7.20
CA LYS A 130 -12.49 -6.52 -6.61
C LYS A 130 -11.46 -5.72 -5.80
N GLU A 131 -10.67 -6.39 -4.97
CA GLU A 131 -9.62 -5.74 -4.19
C GLU A 131 -8.50 -5.23 -5.11
N LEU A 132 -8.08 -6.04 -6.08
CA LEU A 132 -7.10 -5.65 -7.10
C LEU A 132 -7.58 -4.40 -7.85
N PHE A 133 -8.83 -4.36 -8.29
CA PHE A 133 -9.42 -3.19 -8.92
C PHE A 133 -9.37 -1.96 -8.01
N CYS A 134 -9.61 -2.11 -6.70
CA CYS A 134 -9.50 -1.00 -5.76
C CYS A 134 -8.05 -0.51 -5.66
N LEU A 135 -7.05 -1.40 -5.62
CA LEU A 135 -5.63 -1.02 -5.61
C LEU A 135 -5.24 -0.28 -6.90
N MET A 136 -5.57 -0.86 -8.07
CA MET A 136 -5.31 -0.27 -9.39
C MET A 136 -5.97 1.10 -9.54
N SER A 137 -7.24 1.22 -9.15
CA SER A 137 -7.94 2.50 -9.21
C SER A 137 -7.36 3.54 -8.24
N THR A 138 -6.87 3.10 -7.08
CA THR A 138 -6.25 4.00 -6.09
C THR A 138 -4.96 4.57 -6.66
N ILE A 139 -4.10 3.72 -7.21
CA ILE A 139 -2.83 4.16 -7.77
C ILE A 139 -3.01 5.03 -9.03
N THR A 140 -3.98 4.73 -9.90
CA THR A 140 -4.33 5.58 -11.06
C THR A 140 -4.82 6.97 -10.65
N LEU A 141 -5.54 7.10 -9.54
CA LEU A 141 -5.98 8.42 -9.06
C LEU A 141 -4.88 9.18 -8.32
N SER A 142 -3.94 8.46 -7.72
CA SER A 142 -2.86 9.04 -6.92
C SER A 142 -1.72 9.57 -7.79
N PHE A 143 -1.39 8.85 -8.86
CA PHE A 143 -0.39 9.28 -9.84
C PHE A 143 -1.03 10.04 -11.00
N ASP A 144 -0.20 10.80 -11.73
CA ASP A 144 -0.64 11.73 -12.77
C ASP A 144 -1.56 11.09 -13.83
N SER A 145 -2.50 11.90 -14.32
CA SER A 145 -3.55 11.61 -15.30
C SER A 145 -3.06 11.04 -16.65
N THR A 146 -1.76 11.06 -16.89
CA THR A 146 -1.13 10.59 -18.12
C THR A 146 -0.78 9.09 -18.07
N TYR A 147 -0.83 8.46 -16.91
CA TYR A 147 -0.45 7.06 -16.73
C TYR A 147 -1.62 6.18 -16.29
N ASP A 148 -2.08 5.30 -17.19
CA ASP A 148 -3.14 4.35 -16.88
C ASP A 148 -2.57 3.09 -16.21
N PHE A 149 -2.76 2.96 -14.90
CA PHE A 149 -2.40 1.73 -14.17
C PHE A 149 -3.46 0.63 -14.32
N LEU A 150 -4.55 0.82 -15.07
CA LEU A 150 -5.58 -0.21 -15.25
C LEU A 150 -5.13 -1.39 -16.12
N ASP A 151 -3.97 -1.30 -16.76
CA ASP A 151 -3.35 -2.41 -17.49
C ASP A 151 -2.43 -3.29 -16.63
N LYS A 152 -2.18 -2.91 -15.37
CA LYS A 152 -1.32 -3.66 -14.45
C LYS A 152 -1.94 -5.02 -14.09
N THR A 153 -1.06 -5.96 -13.78
CA THR A 153 -1.43 -7.33 -13.40
C THR A 153 -1.41 -7.51 -11.89
N SER A 154 -2.03 -8.58 -11.38
CA SER A 154 -1.96 -8.90 -9.94
C SER A 154 -0.52 -9.11 -9.46
N GLU A 155 0.39 -9.53 -10.34
CA GLU A 155 1.80 -9.76 -10.00
C GLU A 155 2.58 -8.45 -9.78
N ASP A 156 2.05 -7.29 -10.18
CA ASP A 156 2.64 -5.98 -9.86
C ASP A 156 2.39 -5.56 -8.40
N PHE A 157 1.55 -6.31 -7.67
CA PHE A 157 1.20 -6.07 -6.29
C PHE A 157 1.70 -7.18 -5.38
N CYS A 158 1.98 -6.84 -4.13
CA CYS A 158 2.46 -7.75 -3.10
C CYS A 158 1.55 -7.72 -1.89
N LEU A 159 1.33 -8.87 -1.23
CA LEU A 159 0.77 -8.91 0.12
C LEU A 159 1.91 -8.68 1.13
N GLU A 160 1.69 -7.83 2.11
CA GLU A 160 2.71 -7.42 3.08
C GLU A 160 2.45 -8.01 4.47
N PRO A 161 3.52 -8.16 5.30
CA PRO A 161 3.40 -8.66 6.66
C PRO A 161 2.57 -7.73 7.55
N GLU A 162 2.34 -8.16 8.78
CA GLU A 162 1.64 -7.39 9.80
C GLU A 162 2.25 -5.98 10.03
N LEU A 163 1.41 -5.09 10.57
CA LEU A 163 1.69 -3.67 10.72
C LEU A 163 3.01 -3.40 11.45
N ALA A 164 3.36 -4.20 12.45
CA ALA A 164 4.59 -4.01 13.21
C ALA A 164 5.83 -4.09 12.30
N ILE A 165 5.87 -5.07 11.40
CA ILE A 165 6.99 -5.27 10.46
C ILE A 165 7.02 -4.16 9.41
N VAL A 166 5.85 -3.82 8.85
CA VAL A 166 5.74 -2.74 7.84
C VAL A 166 6.14 -1.39 8.44
N ARG A 167 5.68 -1.07 9.64
CA ARG A 167 6.03 0.16 10.37
C ARG A 167 7.52 0.23 10.69
N ASN A 168 8.11 -0.90 11.09
CA ASN A 168 9.54 -0.98 11.36
C ASN A 168 10.35 -0.73 10.07
N TYR A 169 9.96 -1.35 8.96
CA TYR A 169 10.59 -1.10 7.67
C TYR A 169 10.46 0.36 7.22
N ILE A 170 9.27 0.95 7.30
CA ILE A 170 9.07 2.38 6.98
C ILE A 170 9.97 3.26 7.85
N SER A 171 10.12 2.93 9.13
CA SER A 171 10.98 3.69 10.04
C SER A 171 12.45 3.63 9.62
N HIS A 172 12.95 2.44 9.27
CA HIS A 172 14.31 2.28 8.74
C HIS A 172 14.49 3.03 7.41
N PHE A 173 13.55 2.87 6.48
CA PHE A 173 13.58 3.57 5.20
C PHE A 173 13.62 5.09 5.41
N CYS A 174 12.70 5.63 6.20
CA CYS A 174 12.63 7.07 6.45
C CYS A 174 13.83 7.59 7.24
N SER A 175 14.46 6.80 8.13
CA SER A 175 15.67 7.22 8.85
C SER A 175 16.86 7.55 7.93
N ILE A 176 16.86 7.00 6.71
CA ILE A 176 17.90 7.22 5.70
C ILE A 176 17.64 8.51 4.92
N TYR A 177 16.37 8.76 4.57
CA TYR A 177 16.01 9.79 3.59
C TYR A 177 15.28 11.01 4.17
N VAL A 178 14.72 10.91 5.37
CA VAL A 178 13.90 11.93 6.03
C VAL A 178 14.61 12.41 7.31
N ASP A 179 14.99 13.67 7.33
CA ASP A 179 15.64 14.32 8.47
C ASP A 179 14.71 14.34 9.69
N LYS A 180 15.22 13.84 10.82
CA LYS A 180 14.52 13.81 12.12
C LYS A 180 13.17 13.08 12.07
N TYR A 181 13.06 12.00 11.29
CA TYR A 181 11.83 11.21 11.18
C TYR A 181 11.28 10.74 12.53
N GLU A 182 12.14 10.39 13.48
CA GLU A 182 11.76 9.94 14.82
C GLU A 182 10.88 10.95 15.58
N ALA A 183 11.08 12.25 15.35
CA ALA A 183 10.25 13.30 15.94
C ALA A 183 8.88 13.45 15.24
N LEU A 184 8.79 13.07 13.95
CA LEU A 184 7.57 13.16 13.15
C LEU A 184 6.70 11.90 13.29
N ALA A 185 7.33 10.75 13.48
CA ALA A 185 6.69 9.45 13.47
C ALA A 185 5.48 9.34 14.43
N PRO A 186 5.52 9.85 15.68
CA PRO A 186 4.37 9.75 16.58
C PRO A 186 3.11 10.44 16.03
N LYS A 187 3.25 11.65 15.49
CA LYS A 187 2.13 12.41 14.90
C LYS A 187 1.66 11.78 13.60
N LEU A 188 2.58 11.29 12.76
CA LEU A 188 2.26 10.57 11.52
C LEU A 188 1.37 9.35 11.81
N TRP A 189 1.84 8.46 12.68
CA TRP A 189 1.15 7.21 12.97
C TRP A 189 -0.15 7.44 13.75
N SER A 190 -0.20 8.42 14.67
CA SER A 190 -1.44 8.81 15.32
C SER A 190 -2.53 9.27 14.34
N THR A 191 -2.16 10.05 13.31
CA THR A 191 -3.12 10.48 12.29
C THR A 191 -3.56 9.32 11.39
N ILE A 192 -2.64 8.43 11.00
CA ILE A 192 -2.97 7.23 10.22
C ILE A 192 -3.90 6.31 11.03
N ASP A 193 -3.62 6.11 12.32
CA ASP A 193 -4.44 5.29 13.22
C ASP A 193 -5.88 5.79 13.28
N ALA A 194 -6.06 7.12 13.42
CA ALA A 194 -7.38 7.74 13.43
C ALA A 194 -8.14 7.62 12.10
N GLU A 195 -7.43 7.63 10.97
CA GLU A 195 -8.05 7.63 9.63
C GLU A 195 -8.46 6.22 9.15
N ILE A 196 -7.59 5.22 9.35
CA ILE A 196 -7.74 3.91 8.70
C ILE A 196 -7.70 2.71 9.65
N VAL A 197 -7.28 2.91 10.90
CA VAL A 197 -7.14 1.82 11.89
C VAL A 197 -6.26 0.70 11.31
N PRO A 198 -4.97 0.96 11.06
CA PRO A 198 -4.09 0.10 10.26
C PRO A 198 -3.90 -1.30 10.83
N HIS A 199 -4.12 -1.49 12.14
CA HIS A 199 -4.12 -2.81 12.77
C HIS A 199 -5.32 -3.70 12.37
N ARG A 200 -6.32 -3.15 11.66
CA ARG A 200 -7.45 -3.89 11.06
C ARG A 200 -7.38 -3.89 9.52
N CYS A 201 -6.24 -3.50 8.96
CA CYS A 201 -6.05 -3.46 7.51
C CYS A 201 -5.36 -4.72 7.00
N VAL A 202 -5.76 -5.14 5.80
CA VAL A 202 -4.86 -5.92 4.93
C VAL A 202 -3.91 -4.92 4.27
N ILE A 203 -2.62 -5.22 4.29
CA ILE A 203 -1.58 -4.33 3.78
C ILE A 203 -1.05 -4.91 2.48
N TYR A 204 -1.11 -4.11 1.42
CA TYR A 204 -0.53 -4.42 0.12
C TYR A 204 0.58 -3.43 -0.21
N SER A 205 1.44 -3.77 -1.15
CA SER A 205 2.33 -2.80 -1.78
C SER A 205 2.33 -2.90 -3.30
N TYR A 206 2.67 -1.79 -3.96
CA TYR A 206 2.89 -1.73 -5.40
C TYR A 206 4.39 -1.79 -5.72
N LYS A 207 4.75 -2.69 -6.65
CA LYS A 207 6.11 -2.85 -7.16
C LYS A 207 6.14 -2.38 -8.62
N PRO A 208 6.64 -1.16 -8.90
CA PRO A 208 6.78 -0.72 -10.28
C PRO A 208 7.87 -1.55 -10.97
N ASN A 209 7.65 -1.91 -12.23
CA ASN A 209 8.62 -2.68 -13.00
C ASN A 209 9.72 -1.76 -13.53
N HIS A 210 10.95 -1.90 -13.01
CA HIS A 210 12.07 -1.00 -13.31
C HIS A 210 12.42 -0.87 -14.80
N SER A 211 12.08 -1.84 -15.65
CA SER A 211 12.36 -1.76 -17.09
C SER A 211 11.27 -1.03 -17.89
N THR A 212 10.00 -1.21 -17.51
CA THR A 212 8.84 -0.74 -18.29
C THR A 212 8.09 0.43 -17.65
N ASP A 213 8.31 0.71 -16.37
CA ASP A 213 7.57 1.72 -15.64
C ASP A 213 8.29 3.09 -15.64
N PRO A 214 7.71 4.13 -16.26
CA PRO A 214 8.25 5.49 -16.24
C PRO A 214 8.44 6.04 -14.83
N TYR A 215 7.59 5.64 -13.88
CA TYR A 215 7.68 6.04 -12.47
C TYR A 215 8.96 5.51 -11.81
N SER A 216 9.44 4.34 -12.24
CA SER A 216 10.66 3.74 -11.68
C SER A 216 11.94 4.46 -12.06
N ARG A 217 11.99 5.11 -13.23
CA ARG A 217 13.25 5.67 -13.77
C ARG A 217 13.71 6.92 -13.04
N ARG A 218 12.80 7.63 -12.37
CA ARG A 218 13.08 8.85 -11.61
C ARG A 218 13.28 8.60 -10.12
N CYS A 219 13.12 7.36 -9.66
CA CYS A 219 13.09 7.02 -8.24
C CYS A 219 14.33 6.23 -7.82
N LEU A 220 15.11 6.75 -6.88
CA LEU A 220 16.25 6.07 -6.25
C LEU A 220 15.79 4.96 -5.32
N ALA A 221 14.79 5.26 -4.50
CA ALA A 221 14.21 4.35 -3.53
C ALA A 221 12.75 4.73 -3.28
N SER A 222 11.88 3.73 -3.12
CA SER A 222 10.47 3.98 -2.78
C SER A 222 9.80 2.84 -2.06
N PHE A 223 8.71 3.20 -1.39
CA PHE A 223 7.66 2.27 -1.00
C PHE A 223 6.30 2.84 -1.43
N ASN A 224 5.34 1.96 -1.69
CA ASN A 224 3.98 2.30 -2.09
C ASN A 224 3.03 1.36 -1.36
N TYR A 225 2.54 1.73 -0.18
CA TYR A 225 1.69 0.88 0.65
C TYR A 225 0.22 1.24 0.52
N PHE A 226 -0.64 0.21 0.53
CA PHE A 226 -2.08 0.34 0.63
C PHE A 226 -2.54 -0.30 1.94
N PHE A 227 -3.06 0.50 2.86
CA PHE A 227 -3.71 0.03 4.07
C PHE A 227 -5.21 -0.12 3.78
N PHE A 228 -5.64 -1.34 3.46
CA PHE A 228 -7.03 -1.61 3.09
C PHE A 228 -7.84 -2.07 4.30
N ASN A 229 -8.70 -1.19 4.80
CA ASN A 229 -9.71 -1.53 5.79
C ASN A 229 -11.03 -1.96 5.11
N ARG A 230 -11.30 -3.27 5.11
CA ARG A 230 -12.52 -3.85 4.50
C ARG A 230 -13.81 -3.38 5.17
N ASN A 231 -13.78 -3.13 6.49
CA ASN A 231 -14.95 -2.71 7.26
C ASN A 231 -15.33 -1.25 6.94
N LEU A 232 -14.32 -0.38 6.86
CA LEU A 232 -14.53 1.01 6.44
C LEU A 232 -14.77 1.16 4.94
N LYS A 233 -14.50 0.11 4.16
CA LYS A 233 -14.46 0.14 2.68
C LYS A 233 -13.57 1.29 2.20
N ARG A 234 -12.37 1.37 2.78
CA ARG A 234 -11.44 2.49 2.63
C ARG A 234 -10.02 1.97 2.45
N ILE A 235 -9.25 2.67 1.62
CA ILE A 235 -7.81 2.46 1.45
C ILE A 235 -7.11 3.75 1.85
N LEU A 236 -6.13 3.66 2.73
CA LEU A 236 -5.13 4.72 2.88
C LEU A 236 -3.90 4.33 2.05
N PHE A 237 -3.56 5.17 1.09
CA PHE A 237 -2.38 5.03 0.26
C PHE A 237 -1.24 5.86 0.88
N PHE A 238 -0.12 5.19 1.16
CA PHE A 238 1.09 5.84 1.66
C PHE A 238 2.26 5.51 0.72
N SER A 239 2.65 6.50 -0.08
CA SER A 239 3.80 6.44 -0.95
C SER A 239 4.87 7.44 -0.53
N LEU A 240 6.12 7.03 -0.63
CA LEU A 240 7.28 7.91 -0.58
C LEU A 240 8.25 7.45 -1.66
N CYS A 241 8.62 8.37 -2.54
CA CYS A 241 9.65 8.19 -3.54
C CYS A 241 10.76 9.23 -3.33
N VAL A 242 11.99 8.73 -3.31
CA VAL A 242 13.22 9.52 -3.29
C VAL A 242 13.60 9.78 -4.74
N LEU A 243 13.50 11.03 -5.18
CA LEU A 243 13.74 11.39 -6.57
C LEU A 243 15.24 11.46 -6.88
N ASN A 244 15.60 11.12 -8.12
CA ASN A 244 16.95 11.27 -8.66
C ASN A 244 17.21 12.72 -9.13
N GLU A 245 16.71 13.70 -8.38
CA GLU A 245 16.81 15.13 -8.64
C GLU A 245 17.31 15.82 -7.36
N THR A 246 18.11 16.88 -7.51
CA THR A 246 18.53 17.69 -6.36
C THR A 246 17.33 18.46 -5.80
N PRO A 247 17.21 18.62 -4.47
CA PRO A 247 16.17 19.46 -3.88
C PRO A 247 16.19 20.84 -4.52
N VAL A 248 15.03 21.38 -4.90
CA VAL A 248 14.93 22.76 -5.36
C VAL A 248 15.15 23.65 -4.13
N ASP A 249 16.30 24.30 -4.04
CA ASP A 249 16.51 25.37 -3.06
C ASP A 249 15.57 26.54 -3.44
N ASP A 250 14.67 26.92 -2.53
CA ASP A 250 13.87 28.16 -2.63
C ASP A 250 14.78 29.40 -2.43
N SER A 251 15.90 29.50 -3.15
CA SER A 251 16.89 30.58 -3.04
C SER A 251 16.60 31.76 -3.97
N TYR A 252 15.32 32.15 -4.10
CA TYR A 252 14.91 33.39 -4.73
C TYR A 252 14.02 34.17 -3.78
N GLY A 253 14.65 34.81 -2.79
CA GLY A 253 13.96 35.58 -1.77
C GLY A 253 14.87 36.48 -0.94
N ASP A 254 15.93 37.03 -1.53
CA ASP A 254 16.64 38.18 -0.97
C ASP A 254 17.24 39.01 -2.12
N MET A 255 16.34 39.71 -2.81
CA MET A 255 16.69 40.91 -3.56
C MET A 255 15.83 42.04 -2.97
N GLN A 256 16.06 42.36 -1.69
CA GLN A 256 15.56 43.60 -1.09
C GLN A 256 16.59 44.71 -1.38
N ASP A 257 16.17 45.61 -2.25
CA ASP A 257 16.41 47.05 -2.20
C ASP A 257 17.83 47.52 -1.88
N ILE A 258 18.64 47.68 -2.93
CA ILE A 258 19.71 48.67 -2.95
C ILE A 258 19.12 49.94 -3.59
N PHE A 259 18.70 50.86 -2.73
CA PHE A 259 18.69 52.30 -3.03
C PHE A 259 19.67 52.99 -2.08
#